data_AF-A0A1Z3HFW4-F1
#
_entry.id   AF-A0A1Z3HFW4-F1
#
_cell.length_a   1.000
_cell.length_b   1.000
_cell.length_c   1.000
_cell.angle_alpha   90.00
_cell.angle_beta   90.00
_cell.angle_gamma   90.00
#
_symmetry.space_group_name_H-M   'P 1'
#
loop_
_entity.id
_entity.type
_entity.pdbx_description
1 polymer ?
#
loop_
_entity_poly.entity_id
_entity_poly.type
_entity_poly.pdbx_seq_one_letter_code
_entity_poly.pdbx_strand_id
1 'polypeptide(L)'
;MLTQAEFDQILDDPSKRIDGDITWTNSNNTLWSQFRADIITSSDHDLFIQGSYNPVIPALSYILIYPAAGCRIYGLDLGKDHRNPDGRLVGETHKHSWTETFRDKQAYAPPDITAPASNPVEVWQQFCQEARITHNGIMAPPSDSQLDLFL
;
A
#
# COMPACT_ATOMS: atom_id res chain seq x y z
N MET A 1 2.35 4.27 -22.02
CA MET A 1 1.14 4.48 -21.20
C MET A 1 0.73 3.08 -20.78
N LEU A 2 0.56 2.83 -19.48
CA LEU A 2 0.12 1.53 -18.99
C LEU A 2 -1.25 1.21 -19.59
N THR A 3 -1.45 0.00 -20.07
CA THR A 3 -2.76 -0.53 -20.51
C THR A 3 -3.41 -1.35 -19.40
N GLN A 4 -4.71 -1.60 -19.50
CA GLN A 4 -5.41 -2.46 -18.55
C GLN A 4 -4.83 -3.88 -18.57
N ALA A 5 -4.51 -4.41 -19.75
CA ALA A 5 -3.92 -5.73 -19.89
C ALA A 5 -2.53 -5.83 -19.24
N GLU A 6 -1.69 -4.81 -19.37
CA GLU A 6 -0.38 -4.75 -18.69
C GLU A 6 -0.55 -4.62 -17.18
N PHE A 7 -1.50 -3.80 -16.71
CA PHE A 7 -1.81 -3.68 -15.28
C PHE A 7 -2.27 -5.02 -14.70
N ASP A 8 -3.23 -5.68 -15.35
CA ASP A 8 -3.76 -6.97 -14.90
C ASP A 8 -2.62 -8.01 -14.87
N GLN A 9 -1.73 -8.03 -15.86
CA GLN A 9 -0.54 -8.88 -15.87
C GLN A 9 0.40 -8.60 -14.69
N ILE A 10 0.68 -7.33 -14.38
CA ILE A 10 1.50 -6.94 -13.22
C ILE A 10 0.86 -7.41 -11.92
N LEU A 11 -0.45 -7.14 -11.75
CA LEU A 11 -1.16 -7.46 -10.52
C LEU A 11 -1.32 -8.98 -10.33
N ASP A 12 -1.52 -9.74 -11.41
CA ASP A 12 -1.68 -11.18 -11.37
C ASP A 12 -0.36 -11.97 -11.33
N ASP A 13 0.79 -11.34 -11.62
CA ASP A 13 2.12 -11.97 -11.66
C ASP A 13 2.44 -12.70 -10.33
N PRO A 14 2.46 -14.04 -10.29
CA PRO A 14 2.68 -14.79 -9.06
C PRO A 14 4.14 -14.79 -8.61
N SER A 15 5.07 -14.27 -9.43
CA SER A 15 6.48 -14.20 -9.10
C SER A 15 6.84 -13.03 -8.19
N LYS A 16 5.91 -12.07 -7.99
CA LYS A 16 6.10 -10.89 -7.15
C LYS A 16 6.50 -11.32 -5.74
N ARG A 17 7.70 -10.91 -5.34
CA ARG A 17 8.19 -11.13 -3.99
C ARG A 17 9.01 -9.96 -3.47
N ILE A 18 9.05 -9.84 -2.16
CA ILE A 18 9.96 -8.95 -1.44
C ILE A 18 10.87 -9.86 -0.63
N ASP A 19 12.18 -9.74 -0.83
CA ASP A 19 13.17 -10.49 -0.08
C ASP A 19 13.77 -9.58 1.01
N GLY A 20 13.76 -10.04 2.27
CA GLY A 20 14.29 -9.30 3.42
C GLY A 20 13.24 -8.62 4.29
N ASP A 21 13.72 -8.06 5.42
CA ASP A 21 12.86 -7.47 6.44
C ASP A 21 12.41 -6.05 6.05
N ILE A 22 11.18 -5.70 6.44
CA ILE A 22 10.66 -4.34 6.31
C ILE A 22 10.82 -3.63 7.65
N THR A 23 11.58 -2.54 7.61
CA THR A 23 11.79 -1.65 8.75
C THR A 23 11.18 -0.29 8.46
N TRP A 24 10.36 0.19 9.38
CA TRP A 24 9.82 1.54 9.33
C TRP A 24 10.89 2.56 9.70
N THR A 25 10.94 3.64 8.96
CA THR A 25 11.81 4.78 9.20
C THR A 25 10.97 6.01 9.54
N ASN A 26 11.38 6.73 10.58
CA ASN A 26 10.79 8.01 10.92
C ASN A 26 11.68 9.10 10.35
N SER A 27 11.10 10.10 9.70
CA SER A 27 11.83 11.34 9.52
C SER A 27 11.73 12.13 10.83
N ASN A 28 12.85 12.72 11.29
CA ASN A 28 12.98 13.32 12.63
C ASN A 28 11.98 14.46 12.93
N ASN A 29 11.16 14.88 11.96
CA ASN A 29 10.19 15.98 12.09
C ASN A 29 8.77 15.62 11.64
N THR A 30 8.43 14.33 11.54
CA THR A 30 7.07 13.91 11.13
C THR A 30 6.51 12.84 12.06
N LEU A 31 5.21 12.95 12.35
CA LEU A 31 4.40 11.87 12.97
C LEU A 31 4.12 10.70 12.00
N TRP A 32 4.91 10.60 10.94
CA TRP A 32 4.76 9.61 9.88
C TRP A 32 5.94 8.68 9.89
N SER A 33 5.64 7.39 9.97
CA SER A 33 6.56 6.28 9.71
C SER A 33 6.42 5.89 8.25
N GLN A 34 7.54 5.59 7.59
CA GLN A 34 7.54 5.17 6.18
C GLN A 34 8.52 4.04 5.93
N PHE A 35 8.23 3.20 4.94
CA PHE A 35 9.19 2.26 4.39
C PHE A 35 9.11 2.25 2.86
N ARG A 36 10.17 1.72 2.25
CA ARG A 36 10.19 1.31 0.86
C ARG A 36 10.70 -0.12 0.77
N ALA A 37 10.05 -0.95 -0.04
CA ALA A 37 10.47 -2.31 -0.33
C ALA A 37 10.41 -2.54 -1.84
N ASP A 38 11.54 -2.89 -2.44
CA ASP A 38 11.57 -3.24 -3.87
C ASP A 38 10.97 -4.63 -4.08
N ILE A 39 10.20 -4.79 -5.15
CA ILE A 39 9.58 -6.06 -5.53
C ILE A 39 10.42 -6.69 -6.63
N ILE A 40 10.78 -7.94 -6.42
CA ILE A 40 11.42 -8.78 -7.41
C ILE A 40 10.33 -9.56 -8.14
N THR A 41 10.36 -9.52 -9.47
CA THR A 41 9.49 -10.31 -10.34
C THR A 41 10.34 -11.10 -11.34
N SER A 42 9.74 -12.07 -12.04
CA SER A 42 10.35 -12.72 -13.20
C SER A 42 10.17 -11.93 -14.49
N SER A 43 9.29 -10.92 -14.46
CA SER A 43 9.13 -9.90 -15.49
C SER A 43 10.19 -8.82 -15.34
N ASP A 44 10.49 -8.04 -16.40
CA ASP A 44 11.41 -6.89 -16.31
C ASP A 44 10.73 -5.63 -15.72
N HIS A 45 9.73 -5.83 -14.86
CA HIS A 45 8.99 -4.74 -14.23
C HIS A 45 9.71 -4.28 -12.96
N ASP A 46 10.29 -3.09 -13.01
CA ASP A 46 10.79 -2.41 -11.81
C ASP A 46 9.61 -1.97 -10.95
N LEU A 47 9.34 -2.67 -9.86
CA LEU A 47 8.21 -2.41 -8.97
C LEU A 47 8.73 -2.17 -7.56
N PHE A 48 8.07 -1.28 -6.82
CA PHE A 48 8.32 -1.16 -5.40
C PHE A 48 7.04 -0.79 -4.65
N ILE A 49 7.04 -1.11 -3.37
CA ILE A 49 6.02 -0.67 -2.44
C ILE A 49 6.54 0.45 -1.57
N GLN A 50 5.68 1.43 -1.35
CA GLN A 50 5.84 2.43 -0.31
C GLN A 50 4.75 2.25 0.74
N GLY A 51 5.16 2.13 2.00
CA GLY A 51 4.26 2.17 3.14
C GLY A 51 4.35 3.49 3.88
N SER A 52 3.22 3.98 4.38
CA SER A 52 3.17 5.13 5.28
C SER A 52 2.17 4.90 6.40
N TYR A 53 2.52 5.33 7.61
CA TYR A 53 1.67 5.17 8.79
C TYR A 53 1.75 6.40 9.68
N ASN A 54 0.60 6.83 10.21
CA ASN A 54 0.49 7.87 11.22
C ASN A 54 -0.39 7.36 12.38
N PRO A 55 0.18 7.16 13.58
CA PRO A 55 -0.56 6.62 14.72
C PRO A 55 -1.57 7.61 15.33
N VAL A 56 -1.42 8.91 15.10
CA VAL A 56 -2.27 9.95 15.70
C VAL A 56 -3.64 10.04 15.03
N ILE A 57 -3.68 9.92 13.70
CA ILE A 57 -4.92 9.94 12.89
C ILE A 57 -5.25 8.57 12.30
N PRO A 58 -4.92 7.48 13.02
CA PRO A 58 -4.65 6.11 12.55
C PRO A 58 -4.73 5.91 11.03
N ALA A 59 -3.86 6.60 10.29
CA ALA A 59 -3.85 6.57 8.83
C ALA A 59 -2.74 5.65 8.34
N LEU A 60 -3.09 4.68 7.49
CA LEU A 60 -2.16 3.67 6.97
C LEU A 60 -2.34 3.55 5.46
N SER A 61 -1.23 3.57 4.73
CA SER A 61 -1.23 3.38 3.27
C SER A 61 -0.17 2.37 2.85
N TYR A 62 -0.53 1.47 1.94
CA TYR A 62 0.40 0.62 1.19
C TYR A 62 0.19 0.83 -0.30
N ILE A 63 1.25 1.24 -1.00
CA ILE A 63 1.16 1.69 -2.39
C ILE A 63 2.15 0.93 -3.24
N LEU A 64 1.65 0.24 -4.27
CA LEU A 64 2.45 -0.35 -5.34
C LEU A 64 2.68 0.68 -6.45
N ILE A 65 3.96 0.91 -6.76
CA ILE A 65 4.41 1.90 -7.73
C ILE A 65 5.11 1.20 -8.88
N TYR A 66 4.74 1.59 -10.10
CA TYR A 66 5.44 1.17 -11.32
C TYR A 66 6.07 2.40 -12.00
N PRO A 67 7.38 2.64 -11.83
CA PRO A 67 8.05 3.84 -12.32
C PRO A 67 7.99 4.03 -13.83
N ALA A 68 8.00 2.94 -14.61
CA ALA A 68 7.89 3.04 -16.07
C ALA A 68 6.51 3.58 -16.52
N ALA A 69 5.47 3.39 -15.70
CA ALA A 69 4.16 4.01 -15.88
C ALA A 69 4.05 5.41 -15.22
N GLY A 70 5.06 5.82 -14.45
CA GLY A 70 5.14 7.12 -13.77
C GLY A 70 4.09 7.32 -12.68
N CYS A 71 3.49 6.26 -12.13
CA CYS A 71 2.39 6.39 -11.18
C CYS A 71 2.24 5.21 -10.21
N ARG A 72 1.45 5.46 -9.15
CA ARG A 72 0.78 4.43 -8.34
C ARG A 72 -0.16 3.64 -9.24
N ILE A 73 -0.03 2.32 -9.20
CA ILE A 73 -0.87 1.41 -9.97
C ILE A 73 -1.85 0.64 -9.08
N TYR A 74 -1.53 0.53 -7.79
CA TYR A 74 -2.39 -0.14 -6.83
C TYR A 74 -2.11 0.39 -5.43
N GLY A 75 -3.10 0.43 -4.55
CA GLY A 75 -2.80 0.67 -3.16
C GLY A 75 -3.99 0.58 -2.23
N LEU A 76 -3.70 0.39 -0.96
CA LEU A 76 -4.65 0.28 0.14
C LEU A 76 -4.46 1.49 1.06
N ASP A 77 -5.57 2.10 1.45
CA ASP A 77 -5.62 3.26 2.34
C ASP A 77 -6.65 2.99 3.46
N LEU A 78 -6.26 3.25 4.71
CA LEU A 78 -7.10 3.16 5.90
C LEU A 78 -7.06 4.48 6.68
N GLY A 79 -8.17 4.80 7.36
CA GLY A 79 -8.29 5.93 8.30
C GLY A 79 -8.66 7.26 7.65
N LYS A 80 -9.00 7.28 6.35
CA LYS A 80 -9.50 8.47 5.64
C LYS A 80 -10.58 8.08 4.65
N ASP A 81 -11.70 8.79 4.66
CA ASP A 81 -12.76 8.59 3.68
C ASP A 81 -12.31 8.92 2.26
N HIS A 82 -12.66 8.07 1.30
CA HIS A 82 -12.51 8.34 -0.13
C HIS A 82 -13.84 8.48 -0.85
N ARG A 83 -13.89 9.45 -1.78
CA ARG A 83 -15.01 9.65 -2.69
C ARG A 83 -14.54 9.40 -4.12
N ASN A 84 -15.20 8.46 -4.78
CA ASN A 84 -14.93 8.15 -6.17
C ASN A 84 -15.32 9.32 -7.11
N PRO A 85 -14.81 9.34 -8.36
CA PRO A 85 -15.15 10.36 -9.34
C PRO A 85 -16.65 10.48 -9.66
N ASP A 86 -17.41 9.39 -9.47
CA ASP A 86 -18.88 9.35 -9.58
C ASP A 86 -19.60 9.98 -8.38
N GLY A 87 -18.85 10.45 -7.38
CA GLY A 87 -19.36 11.03 -6.15
C GLY A 87 -19.71 10.01 -5.06
N ARG A 88 -19.57 8.70 -5.29
CA ARG A 88 -19.88 7.65 -4.30
C ARG A 88 -18.85 7.65 -3.19
N LEU A 89 -19.31 7.67 -1.94
CA LEU A 89 -18.46 7.48 -0.76
C LEU A 89 -18.11 5.99 -0.62
N VAL A 90 -16.83 5.68 -0.50
CA VAL A 90 -16.33 4.30 -0.34
C VAL A 90 -16.14 3.95 1.13
N GLY A 91 -15.72 4.93 1.94
CA GLY A 91 -15.42 4.78 3.37
C GLY A 91 -13.94 4.88 3.67
N GLU A 92 -13.59 4.70 4.94
CA GLU A 92 -12.23 4.91 5.46
C GLU A 92 -11.22 3.84 5.03
N THR A 93 -11.69 2.60 4.82
CA THR A 93 -10.88 1.49 4.31
C THR A 93 -11.22 1.30 2.84
N HIS A 94 -10.26 1.58 1.96
CA HIS A 94 -10.48 1.53 0.54
C HIS A 94 -9.20 1.17 -0.23
N LYS A 95 -9.37 0.47 -1.35
CA LYS A 95 -8.28 0.13 -2.26
C LYS A 95 -8.47 0.85 -3.57
N HIS A 96 -7.41 1.46 -4.04
CA HIS A 96 -7.34 2.03 -5.36
C HIS A 96 -6.78 1.00 -6.34
N SER A 97 -7.41 0.92 -7.50
CA SER A 97 -6.95 0.09 -8.60
C SER A 97 -6.82 0.94 -9.83
N TRP A 98 -5.70 0.80 -10.53
CA TRP A 98 -5.47 1.54 -11.75
C TRP A 98 -6.41 1.07 -12.86
N THR A 99 -6.98 2.03 -13.58
CA THR A 99 -7.73 1.79 -14.81
C THR A 99 -7.27 2.75 -15.91
N GLU A 100 -7.44 2.38 -17.18
CA GLU A 100 -7.13 3.28 -18.30
C GLU A 100 -7.91 4.61 -18.20
N THR A 101 -9.18 4.54 -17.79
CA THR A 101 -10.08 5.70 -17.73
C THR A 101 -9.79 6.62 -16.53
N PHE A 102 -9.62 6.04 -15.34
CA PHE A 102 -9.57 6.82 -14.09
C PHE A 102 -8.19 6.82 -13.44
N ARG A 103 -7.22 6.05 -13.97
CA ARG A 103 -5.94 5.77 -13.33
C ARG A 103 -6.22 5.29 -11.90
N ASP A 104 -5.52 5.83 -10.91
CA ASP A 104 -5.64 5.52 -9.50
C ASP A 104 -6.84 6.20 -8.80
N LYS A 105 -7.73 6.91 -9.51
CA LYS A 105 -8.79 7.68 -8.82
C LYS A 105 -9.97 6.85 -8.31
N GLN A 106 -10.14 5.64 -8.85
CA GLN A 106 -11.25 4.78 -8.50
C GLN A 106 -10.84 3.79 -7.41
N ALA A 107 -11.66 3.71 -6.37
CA ALA A 107 -11.46 2.81 -5.25
C ALA A 107 -12.71 1.99 -4.91
N TYR A 108 -12.49 0.89 -4.21
CA TYR A 108 -13.52 0.01 -3.67
C TYR A 108 -13.24 -0.29 -2.19
N ALA A 109 -14.29 -0.61 -1.44
CA ALA A 109 -14.16 -1.07 -0.06
C ALA A 109 -13.77 -2.56 -0.10
N PRO A 110 -12.56 -2.93 0.38
CA PRO A 110 -12.11 -4.30 0.33
C PRO A 110 -12.76 -5.14 1.44
N PRO A 111 -13.42 -6.27 1.14
CA PRO A 111 -14.01 -7.14 2.18
C PRO A 111 -12.97 -7.99 2.92
N ASP A 112 -11.77 -8.11 2.36
CA ASP A 112 -10.65 -8.94 2.80
C ASP A 112 -9.68 -8.22 3.75
N ILE A 113 -9.77 -6.88 3.83
CA ILE A 113 -9.01 -6.11 4.82
C ILE A 113 -9.85 -5.97 6.09
N THR A 114 -9.52 -6.76 7.10
CA THR A 114 -10.26 -6.82 8.36
C THR A 114 -9.49 -6.24 9.54
N ALA A 115 -8.17 -6.13 9.42
CA ALA A 115 -7.33 -5.57 10.47
C ALA A 115 -7.46 -4.03 10.52
N PRO A 116 -7.43 -3.42 11.71
CA PRO A 116 -7.44 -1.96 11.84
C PRO A 116 -6.10 -1.36 11.44
N ALA A 117 -6.09 -0.06 11.10
CA ALA A 117 -4.85 0.67 10.81
C ALA A 117 -3.82 0.67 11.96
N SER A 118 -4.27 0.45 13.20
CA SER A 118 -3.41 0.28 14.38
C SER A 118 -2.65 -1.06 14.40
N ASN A 119 -2.99 -2.01 13.51
CA ASN A 119 -2.23 -3.24 13.31
C ASN A 119 -1.62 -3.30 11.90
N PRO A 120 -0.62 -2.45 11.59
CA PRO A 120 -0.05 -2.35 10.25
C PRO A 120 0.54 -3.67 9.75
N VAL A 121 1.09 -4.52 10.63
CA VAL A 121 1.67 -5.81 10.26
C VAL A 121 0.61 -6.78 9.73
N GLU A 122 -0.56 -6.86 10.38
CA GLU A 122 -1.65 -7.72 9.90
C GLU A 122 -2.28 -7.16 8.62
N VAL A 123 -2.49 -5.84 8.53
CA VAL A 123 -2.94 -5.19 7.28
C VAL A 123 -1.97 -5.46 6.13
N TRP A 124 -0.66 -5.50 6.39
CA TRP A 124 0.37 -5.79 5.40
C TRP A 124 0.25 -7.22 4.85
N GLN A 125 0.02 -8.20 5.74
CA GLN A 125 -0.17 -9.59 5.34
C GLN A 125 -1.41 -9.73 4.44
N GLN A 126 -2.51 -9.07 4.80
CA GLN A 126 -3.75 -9.07 4.01
C GLN A 126 -3.54 -8.40 2.64
N PHE A 127 -2.84 -7.26 2.61
CA PHE A 127 -2.48 -6.57 1.37
C PHE A 127 -1.61 -7.45 0.46
N CYS A 128 -0.58 -8.11 1.02
CA CYS A 128 0.28 -9.03 0.27
C CYS A 128 -0.50 -10.21 -0.32
N GLN A 129 -1.41 -10.80 0.45
CA GLN A 129 -2.21 -11.93 0.01
C GLN A 129 -3.07 -11.57 -1.22
N GLU A 130 -3.77 -10.45 -1.18
CA GLU A 130 -4.60 -10.01 -2.29
C GLU A 130 -3.77 -9.57 -3.49
N ALA A 131 -2.72 -8.77 -3.27
CA ALA A 131 -1.84 -8.28 -4.34
C ALA A 131 -0.92 -9.37 -4.90
N ARG A 132 -1.03 -10.62 -4.41
CA ARG A 132 -0.20 -11.78 -4.77
C ARG A 132 1.30 -11.51 -4.63
N ILE A 133 1.69 -10.89 -3.52
CA ILE A 133 3.08 -10.60 -3.19
C ILE A 133 3.53 -11.58 -2.11
N THR A 134 4.61 -12.30 -2.38
CA THR A 134 5.26 -13.14 -1.36
C THR A 134 6.27 -12.30 -0.60
N HIS A 135 6.09 -12.09 0.70
CA HIS A 135 7.10 -11.44 1.54
C HIS A 135 7.98 -12.49 2.24
N ASN A 136 9.22 -12.63 1.80
CA ASN A 136 10.23 -13.52 2.37
C ASN A 136 11.06 -12.79 3.44
N GLY A 137 10.39 -12.32 4.48
CA GLY A 137 11.00 -11.62 5.60
C GLY A 137 9.97 -11.27 6.66
N ILE A 138 10.34 -10.40 7.59
CA ILE A 138 9.46 -9.92 8.66
C ILE A 138 9.21 -8.43 8.48
N MET A 139 7.96 -8.00 8.64
CA MET A 139 7.66 -6.59 8.86
C MET A 139 7.66 -6.33 10.36
N ALA A 140 8.59 -5.50 10.83
CA ALA A 140 8.53 -4.97 12.19
C ALA A 140 7.37 -3.95 12.29
N PRO A 141 6.71 -3.83 13.45
CA PRO A 141 5.76 -2.74 13.67
C PRO A 141 6.50 -1.38 13.63
N PRO A 142 5.81 -0.29 13.26
CA PRO A 142 6.36 1.06 13.41
C PRO A 142 6.65 1.34 14.89
N SER A 143 7.69 2.13 15.17
CA SER A 143 8.10 2.43 16.54
C SER A 143 7.06 3.27 17.29
N ASP A 144 6.75 2.91 18.54
CA ASP A 144 5.82 3.66 19.40
C ASP A 144 6.35 5.03 19.85
N SER A 145 7.65 5.30 19.68
CA SER A 145 8.33 6.52 20.12
C SER A 145 7.79 7.82 19.50
N GLN A 146 6.84 7.75 18.57
CA GLN A 146 6.13 8.91 18.03
C GLN A 146 5.08 9.50 19.00
N LEU A 147 4.60 8.72 19.96
CA LEU A 147 3.57 9.16 20.92
C LEU A 147 4.15 9.91 22.13
N ASP A 148 5.44 9.73 22.44
CA ASP A 148 6.13 10.40 23.55
C ASP A 148 6.35 11.91 23.32
N LEU A 149 6.09 12.42 22.12
CA LEU A 149 6.15 13.86 21.80
C LEU A 149 4.98 14.67 22.39
N PHE A 150 4.00 14.00 23.01
CA PHE A 150 2.80 14.62 23.58
C PHE A 150 2.65 14.48 25.10
N LEU A 151 3.68 13.97 25.81
CA LEU A 151 3.71 13.81 27.26
C LEU A 151 4.61 14.83 27.96
#